data_AF-A0A9D3MQV4-F1
#
_entry.id   AF-A0A9D3MQV4-F1
#
_cell.length_a   1.000
_cell.length_b   1.000
_cell.length_c   1.000
_cell.angle_alpha   90.00
_cell.angle_beta   90.00
_cell.angle_gamma   90.00
#
_symmetry.space_group_name_H-M   'P 1'
#
loop_
_entity.id
_entity.type
_entity.pdbx_description
1 polymer ?
#
loop_
_entity_poly.entity_id
_entity_poly.type
_entity_poly.pdbx_seq_one_letter_code
_entity_poly.pdbx_strand_id
1 'polypeptide(L)'
;MKRLYQLVTEAQFSRCTRPPLYRKLLFALCFFHSVLLERKKFLQLGWNIIYGFNDSDFEVSENLTSLYLDEYEEVPWDALKYLIAGVNYGGHVTDDWDRRLLTTYINDYFNENAVAVPFFKLSSLPTYYIPRDGPHTSYLEYISMLPNIEHPAVFGQHPNADIASQIAETRTLFDTLLSLQPQVTSAAASGAGPSREDKVLELSADVRQKIPAQMDYEGTRQLLQDDPSPLNVVLLQEIQRYNALLHTIKSSLEELEKGIQGLVVMSSNLEETFHCIYDARVPPLWEKAYPSLKPLASWTRDLCQRVEQFSRWAETSYPPTLFWLSGFTFPTGFLTAVLQASARQHNVSVDTLSWEFIVSTVDDGNLLFPPKDGVFIRGLFLEGAGWDKKNSCLVEAEPMQLVCPIPTIHFKPVEARKKVAKSMYSCPCYYFPVRSGGAGRPSFVVGVDLKSGAVSPDHWIKRGTALLMSLDH
;
A
#
# COMPACT_ATOMS: atom_id res chain seq x y z
N MET A 1 -2.77 20.70 -17.49
CA MET A 1 -3.69 21.86 -17.70
C MET A 1 -3.52 22.61 -19.01
N LYS A 2 -2.36 23.24 -19.31
CA LYS A 2 -2.20 24.13 -20.49
C LYS A 2 -2.68 23.51 -21.82
N ARG A 3 -2.27 22.27 -22.09
CA ARG A 3 -2.71 21.50 -23.27
C ARG A 3 -4.24 21.36 -23.35
N LEU A 4 -4.88 20.91 -22.27
CA LEU A 4 -6.33 20.70 -22.24
C LEU A 4 -7.10 22.01 -22.44
N TYR A 5 -6.67 23.09 -21.78
CA TYR A 5 -7.33 24.38 -21.94
C TYR A 5 -7.17 24.96 -23.35
N GLN A 6 -6.08 24.67 -24.07
CA GLN A 6 -5.92 25.06 -25.47
C GLN A 6 -6.81 24.26 -26.43
N LEU A 7 -7.22 23.05 -26.05
CA LEU A 7 -8.14 22.23 -26.84
C LEU A 7 -9.61 22.67 -26.68
N VAL A 8 -9.93 23.37 -25.57
CA VAL A 8 -11.26 23.94 -25.36
C VAL A 8 -11.48 25.08 -26.36
N THR A 9 -12.44 24.90 -27.25
CA THR A 9 -12.83 25.91 -28.24
C THR A 9 -13.59 27.07 -27.60
N GLU A 10 -13.58 28.24 -28.25
CA GLU A 10 -14.34 29.41 -27.78
C GLU A 10 -15.87 29.14 -27.75
N ALA A 11 -16.34 28.29 -28.67
CA ALA A 11 -17.72 27.82 -28.71
C ALA A 11 -18.06 26.95 -27.48
N GLN A 12 -17.17 26.03 -27.09
CA GLN A 12 -17.33 25.26 -25.85
C GLN A 12 -17.31 26.18 -24.61
N PHE A 13 -16.39 27.14 -24.58
CA PHE A 13 -16.21 28.07 -23.45
C PHE A 13 -17.42 29.01 -23.21
N SER A 14 -18.28 29.18 -24.21
CA SER A 14 -19.49 30.02 -24.17
C SER A 14 -20.80 29.23 -24.28
N ARG A 15 -20.74 27.89 -24.22
CA ARG A 15 -21.87 27.00 -24.52
C ARG A 15 -23.04 27.08 -23.54
N CYS A 16 -22.78 27.27 -22.24
CA CYS A 16 -23.81 27.20 -21.20
C CYS A 16 -24.57 28.51 -20.99
N THR A 17 -25.84 28.36 -20.59
CA THR A 17 -26.74 29.47 -20.23
C THR A 17 -26.26 30.30 -19.02
N ARG A 18 -25.39 29.71 -18.18
CA ARG A 18 -24.77 30.35 -17.01
C ARG A 18 -23.23 30.38 -17.13
N PRO A 19 -22.65 31.25 -17.98
CA PRO A 19 -21.22 31.21 -18.30
C PRO A 19 -20.28 31.34 -17.10
N PRO A 20 -20.48 32.24 -16.11
CA PRO A 20 -19.54 32.37 -14.99
C PRO A 20 -19.46 31.12 -14.11
N LEU A 21 -20.59 30.43 -13.94
CA LEU A 21 -20.68 29.17 -13.20
C LEU A 21 -19.93 28.05 -13.93
N TYR A 22 -20.27 27.87 -15.20
CA TYR A 22 -19.68 26.83 -16.05
C TYR A 22 -18.16 27.00 -16.19
N ARG A 23 -17.66 28.22 -16.42
CA ARG A 23 -16.22 28.48 -16.59
C ARG A 23 -15.41 28.15 -15.33
N LYS A 24 -15.95 28.43 -14.14
CA LYS A 24 -15.33 28.04 -12.86
C LYS A 24 -15.26 26.51 -12.72
N LEU A 25 -16.35 25.81 -13.03
CA LEU A 25 -16.41 24.35 -12.96
C LEU A 25 -15.56 23.68 -14.04
N LEU A 26 -15.47 24.26 -15.24
CA LEU A 26 -14.57 23.82 -16.30
C LEU A 26 -13.10 23.93 -15.87
N PHE A 27 -12.73 25.03 -15.20
CA PHE A 27 -11.40 25.18 -14.64
C PHE A 27 -11.12 24.13 -13.55
N ALA A 28 -12.06 23.94 -12.63
CA ALA A 28 -11.97 22.91 -11.59
C ALA A 28 -11.88 21.50 -12.18
N LEU A 29 -12.61 21.18 -13.25
CA LEU A 29 -12.55 19.91 -13.97
C LEU A 29 -11.19 19.70 -14.65
N CYS A 30 -10.64 20.74 -15.29
CA CYS A 30 -9.32 20.66 -15.91
C CYS A 30 -8.21 20.44 -14.87
N PHE A 31 -8.34 21.10 -13.71
CA PHE A 31 -7.43 20.88 -12.58
C PHE A 31 -7.58 19.47 -12.02
N PHE A 32 -8.81 19.01 -11.79
CA PHE A 32 -9.11 17.64 -11.35
C PHE A 32 -8.45 16.61 -12.26
N HIS A 33 -8.73 16.65 -13.56
CA HIS A 33 -8.15 15.73 -14.53
C HIS A 33 -6.61 15.79 -14.55
N SER A 34 -6.03 16.99 -14.47
CA SER A 34 -4.56 17.15 -14.43
C SER A 34 -3.96 16.56 -13.16
N VAL A 35 -4.60 16.72 -12.00
CA VAL A 35 -4.16 16.11 -10.75
C VAL A 35 -4.18 14.59 -10.83
N LEU A 36 -5.24 13.99 -11.40
CA LEU A 36 -5.34 12.53 -11.54
C LEU A 36 -4.21 11.97 -12.41
N LEU A 37 -3.90 12.65 -13.53
CA LEU A 37 -2.83 12.26 -14.45
C LEU A 37 -1.45 12.35 -13.81
N GLU A 38 -1.10 13.49 -13.22
CA GLU A 38 0.24 13.73 -12.68
C GLU A 38 0.50 12.97 -11.38
N ARG A 39 -0.57 12.56 -10.68
CA ARG A 39 -0.44 11.77 -9.45
C ARG A 39 0.23 10.41 -9.67
N LYS A 40 0.26 9.88 -10.91
CA LYS A 40 1.04 8.69 -11.28
C LYS A 40 2.53 8.83 -10.98
N LYS A 41 3.06 10.07 -10.96
CA LYS A 41 4.45 10.37 -10.59
C LYS A 41 4.81 9.81 -9.22
N PHE A 42 3.87 9.79 -8.28
CA PHE A 42 4.13 9.30 -6.91
C PHE A 42 4.01 7.79 -6.77
N LEU A 43 3.91 7.04 -7.87
CA LEU A 43 3.81 5.58 -7.89
C LEU A 43 2.73 5.09 -6.89
N GLN A 44 3.10 4.19 -5.98
CA GLN A 44 2.22 3.55 -5.00
C GLN A 44 1.65 4.52 -3.93
N LEU A 45 2.31 5.66 -3.70
CA LEU A 45 1.78 6.71 -2.81
C LEU A 45 0.72 7.57 -3.53
N GLY A 46 0.79 7.61 -4.86
CA GLY A 46 -0.18 8.29 -5.71
C GLY A 46 -1.45 7.47 -5.89
N TRP A 47 -1.29 6.29 -6.50
CA TRP A 47 -2.34 5.33 -6.78
C TRP A 47 -1.86 3.93 -6.39
N ASN A 48 -2.75 3.08 -5.87
CA ASN A 48 -2.39 1.68 -5.64
C ASN A 48 -2.12 0.96 -6.98
N ILE A 49 -2.91 1.29 -8.00
CA ILE A 49 -2.76 0.80 -9.38
C ILE A 49 -2.65 2.00 -10.33
N ILE A 50 -1.69 1.97 -11.26
CA ILE A 50 -1.53 3.05 -12.24
C ILE A 50 -2.65 2.97 -13.28
N TYR A 51 -3.53 3.99 -13.31
CA TYR A 51 -4.63 4.10 -14.25
C TYR A 51 -4.28 5.02 -15.43
N GLY A 52 -4.78 4.67 -16.63
CA GLY A 52 -4.64 5.46 -17.84
C GLY A 52 -5.89 6.29 -18.11
N PHE A 53 -5.96 7.50 -17.56
CA PHE A 53 -7.02 8.46 -17.88
C PHE A 53 -6.73 9.16 -19.21
N ASN A 54 -7.77 9.34 -20.03
CA ASN A 54 -7.66 9.82 -21.40
C ASN A 54 -8.43 11.14 -21.61
N ASP A 55 -8.15 11.81 -22.73
CA ASP A 55 -8.82 13.06 -23.10
C ASP A 55 -10.34 12.87 -23.28
N SER A 56 -10.78 11.69 -23.73
CA SER A 56 -12.20 11.36 -23.84
C SER A 56 -12.92 11.40 -22.50
N ASP A 57 -12.26 11.02 -21.39
CA ASP A 57 -12.85 11.11 -20.06
C ASP A 57 -13.11 12.57 -19.67
N PHE A 58 -12.20 13.48 -20.06
CA PHE A 58 -12.38 14.92 -19.86
C PHE A 58 -13.53 15.46 -20.71
N GLU A 59 -13.56 15.16 -22.01
CA GLU A 59 -14.60 15.62 -22.94
C GLU A 59 -16.01 15.16 -22.52
N VAL A 60 -16.16 13.90 -22.11
CA VAL A 60 -17.45 13.39 -21.60
C VAL A 60 -17.86 14.13 -20.33
N SER A 61 -16.92 14.37 -19.41
CA SER A 61 -17.20 15.09 -18.16
C SER A 61 -17.56 16.56 -18.38
N GLU A 62 -16.92 17.22 -19.35
CA GLU A 62 -17.25 18.58 -19.77
C GLU A 62 -18.68 18.63 -20.32
N ASN A 63 -19.02 17.71 -21.23
CA ASN A 63 -20.35 17.62 -21.82
C ASN A 63 -21.43 17.38 -20.74
N LEU A 64 -21.20 16.45 -19.82
CA LEU A 64 -22.09 16.20 -18.68
C LEU A 64 -22.26 17.45 -17.81
N THR A 65 -21.17 18.15 -17.51
CA THR A 65 -21.22 19.40 -16.75
C THR A 65 -22.08 20.43 -17.48
N SER A 66 -21.91 20.60 -18.79
CA SER A 66 -22.71 21.57 -19.57
C SER A 66 -24.20 21.23 -19.58
N LEU A 67 -24.54 19.95 -19.81
CA LEU A 67 -25.92 19.48 -19.91
C LEU A 67 -26.70 19.70 -18.61
N TYR A 68 -26.12 19.27 -17.49
CA TYR A 68 -26.79 19.35 -16.18
C TYR A 68 -26.87 20.79 -15.66
N LEU A 69 -25.96 21.68 -16.05
CA LEU A 69 -26.04 23.10 -15.69
C LEU A 69 -27.13 23.85 -16.46
N ASP A 70 -27.49 23.38 -17.65
CA ASP A 70 -28.56 23.98 -18.48
C ASP A 70 -29.94 23.38 -18.18
N GLU A 71 -29.99 22.09 -17.78
CA GLU A 71 -31.26 21.40 -17.46
C GLU A 71 -31.81 21.76 -16.08
N TYR A 72 -30.96 22.05 -15.09
CA TYR A 72 -31.36 22.29 -13.70
C TYR A 72 -31.08 23.73 -13.25
N GLU A 73 -32.01 24.33 -12.51
CA GLU A 73 -31.84 25.67 -11.92
C GLU A 73 -30.78 25.70 -10.80
N GLU A 74 -30.74 24.64 -10.00
CA GLU A 74 -29.72 24.42 -8.96
C GLU A 74 -28.69 23.41 -9.44
N VAL A 75 -27.44 23.56 -9.00
CA VAL A 75 -26.35 22.66 -9.40
C VAL A 75 -26.53 21.31 -8.71
N PRO A 76 -26.76 20.20 -9.44
CA PRO A 76 -26.96 18.90 -8.84
C PRO A 76 -25.60 18.26 -8.51
N TRP A 77 -24.99 18.70 -7.40
CA TRP A 77 -23.63 18.34 -7.01
C TRP A 77 -23.41 16.83 -6.92
N ASP A 78 -24.30 16.11 -6.25
CA ASP A 78 -24.15 14.67 -6.04
C ASP A 78 -24.24 13.89 -7.35
N ALA A 79 -25.14 14.30 -8.25
CA ALA A 79 -25.26 13.70 -9.58
C ALA A 79 -24.00 13.96 -10.43
N LEU A 80 -23.52 15.20 -10.48
CA LEU A 80 -22.29 15.54 -11.21
C LEU A 80 -21.09 14.78 -10.68
N LYS A 81 -20.90 14.74 -9.36
CA LYS A 81 -19.80 13.99 -8.72
C LYS A 81 -19.88 12.51 -9.04
N TYR A 82 -21.06 11.91 -8.94
CA TYR A 82 -21.25 10.49 -9.22
C TYR A 82 -21.03 10.16 -10.71
N LEU A 83 -21.54 10.97 -11.63
CA LEU A 83 -21.36 10.73 -13.07
C LEU A 83 -19.90 10.92 -13.49
N ILE A 84 -19.24 11.97 -13.00
CA ILE A 84 -17.84 12.25 -13.33
C ILE A 84 -16.94 11.24 -12.63
N ALA A 85 -16.89 11.22 -11.30
CA ALA A 85 -15.94 10.42 -10.55
C ALA A 85 -16.37 8.97 -10.35
N GLY A 86 -17.66 8.70 -10.17
CA GLY A 86 -18.17 7.35 -9.91
C GLY A 86 -18.28 6.48 -11.15
N VAL A 87 -18.78 7.06 -12.26
CA VAL A 87 -19.06 6.33 -13.51
C VAL A 87 -17.95 6.53 -14.54
N ASN A 88 -17.65 7.77 -14.92
CA ASN A 88 -16.72 8.04 -16.01
C ASN A 88 -15.27 7.72 -15.64
N TYR A 89 -14.68 8.49 -14.71
CA TYR A 89 -13.32 8.18 -14.22
C TYR A 89 -13.29 6.90 -13.40
N GLY A 90 -14.34 6.66 -12.59
CA GLY A 90 -14.46 5.48 -11.75
C GLY A 90 -14.66 4.18 -12.53
N GLY A 91 -15.01 4.22 -13.82
CA GLY A 91 -15.05 3.05 -14.69
C GLY A 91 -13.66 2.43 -14.93
N HIS A 92 -12.61 3.24 -14.84
CA HIS A 92 -11.22 2.78 -14.94
C HIS A 92 -10.66 2.25 -13.61
N VAL A 93 -11.23 2.70 -12.49
CA VAL A 93 -10.69 2.44 -11.14
C VAL A 93 -11.29 1.16 -10.56
N THR A 94 -10.41 0.18 -10.37
CA THR A 94 -10.74 -1.17 -9.90
C THR A 94 -10.55 -1.35 -8.39
N ASP A 95 -9.68 -0.56 -7.75
CA ASP A 95 -9.40 -0.66 -6.31
C ASP A 95 -10.30 0.28 -5.50
N ASP A 96 -10.88 -0.21 -4.40
CA ASP A 96 -11.82 0.55 -3.57
C ASP A 96 -11.15 1.73 -2.85
N TRP A 97 -9.87 1.59 -2.46
CA TRP A 97 -9.13 2.67 -1.81
C TRP A 97 -8.74 3.76 -2.80
N ASP A 98 -8.42 3.39 -4.04
CA ASP A 98 -8.23 4.34 -5.14
C ASP A 98 -9.55 5.03 -5.52
N ARG A 99 -10.70 4.32 -5.50
CA ARG A 99 -12.03 4.92 -5.70
C ARG A 99 -12.35 5.92 -4.60
N ARG A 100 -12.00 5.62 -3.34
CA ARG A 100 -12.13 6.55 -2.21
C ARG A 100 -11.28 7.81 -2.43
N LEU A 101 -10.05 7.68 -2.91
CA LEU A 101 -9.18 8.81 -3.26
C LEU A 101 -9.78 9.68 -4.38
N LEU A 102 -10.24 9.06 -5.46
CA LEU A 102 -10.90 9.75 -6.58
C LEU A 102 -12.13 10.56 -6.09
N THR A 103 -12.96 9.94 -5.24
CA THR A 103 -14.14 10.57 -4.63
C THR A 103 -13.74 11.75 -3.73
N THR A 104 -12.60 11.65 -3.03
CA THR A 104 -12.07 12.73 -2.19
C THR A 104 -11.71 13.96 -3.04
N TYR A 105 -11.04 13.74 -4.17
CA TYR A 105 -10.68 14.83 -5.09
C TYR A 105 -11.89 15.53 -5.69
N ILE A 106 -12.88 14.79 -6.18
CA ILE A 106 -14.06 15.43 -6.78
C ILE A 106 -14.85 16.22 -5.74
N ASN A 107 -14.92 15.76 -4.48
CA ASN A 107 -15.60 16.49 -3.40
C ASN A 107 -14.91 17.80 -3.04
N ASP A 108 -13.58 17.83 -3.07
CA ASP A 108 -12.78 19.03 -2.80
C ASP A 108 -12.93 20.09 -3.90
N TYR A 109 -13.10 19.67 -5.16
CA TYR A 109 -13.16 20.59 -6.31
C TYR A 109 -14.58 20.97 -6.73
N PHE A 110 -15.54 20.05 -6.62
CA PHE A 110 -16.95 20.28 -6.95
C PHE A 110 -17.76 20.50 -5.67
N ASN A 111 -17.80 21.73 -5.19
CA ASN A 111 -18.62 22.14 -4.06
C ASN A 111 -19.10 23.59 -4.23
N GLU A 112 -20.05 23.99 -3.39
CA GLU A 112 -20.62 25.34 -3.43
C GLU A 112 -19.56 26.42 -3.23
N ASN A 113 -18.53 26.16 -2.41
CA ASN A 113 -17.45 27.12 -2.15
C ASN A 113 -16.60 27.38 -3.39
N ALA A 114 -16.39 26.37 -4.26
CA ALA A 114 -15.66 26.52 -5.51
C ALA A 114 -16.30 27.56 -6.45
N VAL A 115 -17.63 27.71 -6.34
CA VAL A 115 -18.40 28.66 -7.13
C VAL A 115 -18.58 29.99 -6.40
N ALA A 116 -18.91 29.95 -5.11
CA ALA A 116 -19.27 31.13 -4.33
C ALA A 116 -18.06 31.99 -3.93
N VAL A 117 -16.93 31.35 -3.60
CA VAL A 117 -15.76 32.05 -3.07
C VAL A 117 -14.89 32.60 -4.21
N PRO A 118 -14.54 33.90 -4.20
CA PRO A 118 -13.58 34.44 -5.15
C PRO A 118 -12.19 33.89 -4.87
N PHE A 119 -11.45 33.51 -5.92
CA PHE A 119 -10.12 32.89 -5.79
C PHE A 119 -10.13 31.64 -4.90
N PHE A 120 -11.13 30.79 -5.06
CA PHE A 120 -11.21 29.52 -4.37
C PHE A 120 -9.92 28.72 -4.58
N LYS A 121 -9.25 28.34 -3.49
CA LYS A 121 -7.99 27.61 -3.52
C LYS A 121 -8.27 26.15 -3.84
N LEU A 122 -7.66 25.67 -4.91
CA LEU A 122 -7.71 24.27 -5.34
C LEU A 122 -6.66 23.41 -4.63
N SER A 123 -5.69 24.04 -3.98
CA SER A 123 -4.65 23.33 -3.23
C SER A 123 -4.38 24.02 -1.89
N SER A 124 -3.60 23.37 -1.04
CA SER A 124 -3.02 23.95 0.17
C SER A 124 -2.17 25.19 -0.13
N LEU A 125 -1.61 25.28 -1.34
CA LEU A 125 -0.80 26.40 -1.78
C LEU A 125 -1.64 27.60 -2.24
N PRO A 126 -1.21 28.84 -1.96
CA PRO A 126 -1.96 30.04 -2.32
C PRO A 126 -1.92 30.35 -3.82
N THR A 127 -1.01 29.74 -4.58
CA THR A 127 -0.82 29.99 -6.01
C THR A 127 -1.83 29.27 -6.90
N TYR A 128 -2.47 28.20 -6.42
CA TYR A 128 -3.40 27.39 -7.19
C TYR A 128 -4.84 27.69 -6.77
N TYR A 129 -5.46 28.63 -7.48
CA TYR A 129 -6.85 29.02 -7.27
C TYR A 129 -7.63 29.10 -8.60
N ILE A 130 -8.96 29.13 -8.52
CA ILE A 130 -9.84 29.40 -9.65
C ILE A 130 -9.77 30.92 -9.97
N PRO A 131 -9.30 31.33 -11.16
CA PRO A 131 -9.17 32.74 -11.51
C PRO A 131 -10.53 33.42 -11.65
N ARG A 132 -10.53 34.76 -11.72
CA ARG A 132 -11.77 35.54 -11.94
C ARG A 132 -12.34 35.24 -13.32
N ASP A 133 -13.66 35.40 -13.44
CA ASP A 133 -14.32 35.26 -14.73
C ASP A 133 -13.81 36.30 -15.74
N GLY A 134 -13.60 35.87 -16.97
CA GLY A 134 -12.91 36.62 -18.00
C GLY A 134 -12.91 35.88 -19.35
N PRO A 135 -12.27 36.47 -20.38
CA PRO A 135 -12.13 35.80 -21.66
C PRO A 135 -11.25 34.56 -21.53
N HIS A 136 -11.40 33.61 -22.45
CA HIS A 136 -10.62 32.37 -22.47
C HIS A 136 -9.09 32.61 -22.37
N THR A 137 -8.59 33.67 -23.02
CA THR A 137 -7.18 34.08 -22.98
C THR A 137 -6.67 34.37 -21.57
N SER A 138 -7.48 34.97 -20.70
CA SER A 138 -7.09 35.29 -19.32
C SER A 138 -6.81 34.04 -18.48
N TYR A 139 -7.55 32.95 -18.73
CA TYR A 139 -7.31 31.66 -18.09
C TYR A 139 -6.00 31.04 -18.58
N LEU A 140 -5.70 31.13 -19.88
CA LEU A 140 -4.45 30.64 -20.46
C LEU A 140 -3.21 31.41 -19.96
N GLU A 141 -3.34 32.72 -19.81
CA GLU A 141 -2.29 33.57 -19.23
C GLU A 141 -2.02 33.17 -17.78
N TYR A 142 -3.07 33.00 -16.97
CA TYR A 142 -2.93 32.55 -15.58
C TYR A 142 -2.28 31.17 -15.49
N ILE A 143 -2.71 30.19 -16.30
CA ILE A 143 -2.09 28.86 -16.34
C ILE A 143 -0.60 28.96 -16.73
N SER A 144 -0.24 29.91 -17.60
CA SER A 144 1.15 30.12 -18.03
C SER A 144 2.01 30.82 -16.96
N MET A 145 1.41 31.47 -15.97
CA MET A 145 2.11 32.05 -14.81
C MET A 145 2.38 31.01 -13.71
N LEU A 146 1.76 29.83 -13.77
CA LEU A 146 1.99 28.77 -12.78
C LEU A 146 3.44 28.23 -12.89
N PRO A 147 4.04 27.79 -11.77
CA PRO A 147 5.40 27.24 -11.79
C PRO A 147 5.51 26.00 -12.70
N ASN A 148 6.63 25.90 -13.44
CA ASN A 148 6.94 24.71 -14.25
C ASN A 148 7.27 23.49 -13.40
N ILE A 149 7.82 23.70 -12.20
CA ILE A 149 8.11 22.63 -11.23
C ILE A 149 7.05 22.73 -10.13
N GLU A 150 6.17 21.74 -10.11
CA GLU A 150 5.04 21.70 -9.20
C GLU A 150 5.46 21.07 -7.86
N HIS A 151 5.11 21.77 -6.77
CA HIS A 151 5.39 21.25 -5.43
C HIS A 151 4.42 20.10 -5.10
N PRO A 152 4.85 19.02 -4.41
CA PRO A 152 3.99 17.85 -4.13
C PRO A 152 2.68 18.18 -3.40
N ALA A 153 2.68 19.24 -2.61
CA ALA A 153 1.49 19.74 -1.92
C ALA A 153 0.34 20.16 -2.86
N VAL A 154 0.63 20.45 -4.14
CA VAL A 154 -0.38 20.68 -5.19
C VAL A 154 -1.34 19.51 -5.27
N PHE A 155 -0.79 18.29 -5.26
CA PHE A 155 -1.51 17.02 -5.32
C PHE A 155 -1.89 16.48 -3.94
N GLY A 156 -1.87 17.30 -2.90
CA GLY A 156 -2.09 16.83 -1.53
C GLY A 156 -1.05 15.82 -1.05
N GLN A 157 0.14 15.77 -1.64
CA GLN A 157 1.25 14.90 -1.22
C GLN A 157 2.27 15.62 -0.33
N HIS A 158 2.98 14.85 0.50
CA HIS A 158 4.10 15.34 1.31
C HIS A 158 5.39 15.36 0.46
N PRO A 159 6.34 16.29 0.68
CA PRO A 159 7.62 16.30 -0.04
C PRO A 159 8.39 14.98 -0.02
N ASN A 160 8.26 14.20 1.05
CA ASN A 160 8.87 12.86 1.14
C ASN A 160 8.40 11.91 0.01
N ALA A 161 7.17 12.07 -0.50
CA ALA A 161 6.66 11.25 -1.60
C ALA A 161 7.40 11.52 -2.91
N ASP A 162 7.81 12.76 -3.15
CA ASP A 162 8.59 13.13 -4.34
C ASP A 162 10.01 12.56 -4.27
N ILE A 163 10.63 12.63 -3.09
CA ILE A 163 11.94 12.00 -2.84
C ILE A 163 11.86 10.48 -3.05
N ALA A 164 10.83 9.83 -2.50
CA ALA A 164 10.64 8.38 -2.64
C ALA A 164 10.42 7.96 -4.10
N SER A 165 9.62 8.72 -4.85
CA SER A 165 9.43 8.51 -6.29
C SER A 165 10.75 8.62 -7.06
N GLN A 166 11.53 9.68 -6.82
CA GLN A 166 12.83 9.87 -7.47
C GLN A 166 13.82 8.74 -7.15
N ILE A 167 13.82 8.24 -5.91
CA ILE A 167 14.63 7.07 -5.52
C ILE A 167 14.19 5.82 -6.31
N ALA A 168 12.88 5.59 -6.43
CA ALA A 168 12.35 4.44 -7.15
C ALA A 168 12.69 4.49 -8.65
N GLU A 169 12.47 5.64 -9.31
CA GLU A 169 12.84 5.85 -10.71
C GLU A 169 14.35 5.65 -10.94
N THR A 170 15.18 6.16 -10.03
CA THR A 170 16.64 5.99 -10.09
C THR A 170 17.04 4.52 -9.95
N ARG A 171 16.38 3.75 -9.07
CA ARG A 171 16.60 2.30 -8.94
C ARG A 171 16.25 1.58 -10.25
N THR A 172 15.09 1.87 -10.83
CA THR A 172 14.70 1.30 -12.13
C THR A 172 15.71 1.63 -13.24
N LEU A 173 16.24 2.84 -13.26
CA LEU A 173 17.31 3.22 -14.19
C LEU A 173 18.56 2.36 -13.99
N PHE A 174 19.02 2.19 -12.75
CA PHE A 174 20.19 1.35 -12.45
C PHE A 174 19.96 -0.12 -12.78
N ASP A 175 18.79 -0.68 -12.47
CA ASP A 175 18.43 -2.06 -12.83
C ASP A 175 18.45 -2.25 -14.36
N THR A 176 17.92 -1.28 -15.10
CA THR A 176 17.95 -1.29 -16.56
C THR A 176 19.39 -1.23 -17.07
N LEU A 177 20.23 -0.36 -16.51
CA LEU A 177 21.65 -0.27 -16.88
C LEU A 177 22.41 -1.57 -16.58
N LEU A 178 22.17 -2.19 -15.42
CA LEU A 178 22.76 -3.49 -15.06
C LEU A 178 22.31 -4.59 -16.02
N SER A 179 21.04 -4.57 -16.46
CA SER A 179 20.53 -5.55 -17.42
C SER A 179 21.14 -5.41 -18.82
N LEU A 180 21.55 -4.19 -19.20
CA LEU A 180 22.22 -3.90 -20.47
C LEU A 180 23.73 -4.15 -20.42
N GLN A 181 24.32 -4.28 -19.23
CA GLN A 181 25.73 -4.57 -19.10
C GLN A 181 26.02 -5.95 -19.71
N PRO A 182 26.89 -6.04 -20.73
CA PRO A 182 27.11 -7.30 -21.40
C PRO A 182 27.72 -8.27 -20.39
N GLN A 183 27.06 -9.42 -20.18
CA GLN A 183 27.59 -10.53 -19.38
C GLN A 183 28.70 -11.24 -20.16
N VAL A 184 29.69 -10.48 -20.65
CA VAL A 184 30.89 -11.06 -21.22
C VAL A 184 31.60 -11.72 -20.06
N THR A 185 31.49 -13.04 -20.00
CA THR A 185 32.49 -13.86 -19.35
C THR A 185 33.80 -13.49 -20.02
N SER A 186 34.58 -12.63 -19.39
CA SER A 186 35.93 -12.35 -19.83
C SER A 186 36.69 -13.66 -19.72
N ALA A 187 36.74 -14.42 -20.81
CA ALA A 187 37.56 -15.62 -20.97
C ALA A 187 39.08 -15.30 -20.96
N ALA A 188 39.47 -14.11 -20.50
CA ALA A 188 40.83 -13.59 -20.55
C ALA A 188 41.22 -12.75 -19.31
N ALA A 189 40.61 -13.00 -18.15
CA ALA A 189 41.14 -12.51 -16.88
C ALA A 189 41.39 -13.68 -15.93
N SER A 190 42.54 -14.33 -16.12
CA SER A 190 43.22 -15.15 -15.12
C SER A 190 43.65 -14.28 -13.93
N GLY A 191 42.68 -13.76 -13.19
CA GLY A 191 42.89 -12.80 -12.10
C GLY A 191 41.91 -13.01 -10.96
N ALA A 192 42.26 -13.91 -10.04
CA ALA A 192 42.03 -13.86 -8.59
C ALA A 192 40.66 -13.41 -8.02
N GLY A 193 39.56 -13.55 -8.74
CA GLY A 193 38.19 -13.41 -8.21
C GLY A 193 37.52 -14.78 -8.08
N PRO A 194 36.67 -15.01 -7.06
CA PRO A 194 35.86 -16.23 -6.98
C PRO A 194 34.97 -16.34 -8.23
N SER A 195 34.79 -17.56 -8.75
CA SER A 195 33.91 -17.78 -9.90
C SER A 195 32.45 -17.45 -9.53
N ARG A 196 31.58 -17.25 -10.54
CA ARG A 196 30.14 -17.01 -10.29
C ARG A 196 29.52 -18.16 -9.50
N GLU A 197 29.98 -19.38 -9.78
CA GLU A 197 29.59 -20.62 -9.12
C GLU A 197 30.05 -20.63 -7.66
N ASP A 198 31.32 -20.30 -7.38
CA ASP A 198 31.86 -20.25 -6.01
C ASP A 198 31.06 -19.28 -5.14
N LYS A 199 30.73 -18.09 -5.68
CA LYS A 199 29.92 -17.09 -4.96
C LYS A 199 28.51 -17.60 -4.65
N VAL A 200 27.87 -18.28 -5.60
CA VAL A 200 26.52 -18.85 -5.39
C VAL A 200 26.58 -19.99 -4.37
N LEU A 201 27.61 -20.83 -4.40
CA LEU A 201 27.81 -21.90 -3.42
C LEU A 201 28.04 -21.34 -2.01
N GLU A 202 28.84 -20.30 -1.86
CA GLU A 202 29.07 -19.63 -0.57
C GLU A 202 27.77 -19.05 0.00
N LEU A 203 27.01 -18.30 -0.79
CA LEU A 203 25.73 -17.73 -0.38
C LEU A 203 24.70 -18.81 -0.06
N SER A 204 24.65 -19.87 -0.87
CA SER A 204 23.76 -21.01 -0.65
C SER A 204 24.09 -21.74 0.65
N ALA A 205 25.37 -21.92 0.95
CA ALA A 205 25.84 -22.54 2.19
C ALA A 205 25.48 -21.68 3.42
N ASP A 206 25.68 -20.37 3.36
CA ASP A 206 25.32 -19.44 4.44
C ASP A 206 23.80 -19.47 4.71
N VAL A 207 22.99 -19.43 3.65
CA VAL A 207 21.53 -19.55 3.77
C VAL A 207 21.14 -20.90 4.37
N ARG A 208 21.73 -22.01 3.89
CA ARG A 208 21.45 -23.36 4.40
C ARG A 208 21.81 -23.51 5.89
N GLN A 209 22.89 -22.88 6.34
CA GLN A 209 23.31 -22.91 7.74
C GLN A 209 22.35 -22.12 8.65
N LYS A 210 21.81 -21.01 8.18
CA LYS A 210 20.93 -20.13 8.97
C LYS A 210 19.48 -20.59 9.03
N ILE A 211 19.01 -21.34 8.03
CA ILE A 211 17.63 -21.80 7.97
C ILE A 211 17.29 -22.74 9.13
N PRO A 212 16.20 -22.48 9.87
CA PRO A 212 15.80 -23.31 11.01
C PRO A 212 15.39 -24.73 10.60
N ALA A 213 15.37 -25.62 11.59
CA ALA A 213 14.81 -26.97 11.43
C ALA A 213 13.30 -26.92 11.18
N GLN A 214 12.76 -28.00 10.60
CA GLN A 214 11.31 -28.13 10.44
C GLN A 214 10.65 -28.25 11.81
N MET A 215 9.51 -27.61 11.97
CA MET A 215 8.73 -27.66 13.21
C MET A 215 7.98 -29.01 13.28
N ASP A 216 7.86 -29.58 14.48
CA ASP A 216 7.15 -30.84 14.69
C ASP A 216 5.63 -30.65 14.60
N TYR A 217 5.08 -30.88 13.41
CA TYR A 217 3.64 -30.78 13.16
C TYR A 217 2.84 -31.84 13.94
N GLU A 218 3.32 -33.08 13.98
CA GLU A 218 2.54 -34.19 14.53
C GLU A 218 2.52 -34.13 16.06
N GLY A 219 3.65 -33.81 16.70
CA GLY A 219 3.71 -33.54 18.13
C GLY A 219 2.81 -32.38 18.54
N THR A 220 2.88 -31.25 17.82
CA THR A 220 2.02 -30.08 18.10
C THR A 220 0.54 -30.41 17.91
N ARG A 221 0.19 -31.17 16.88
CA ARG A 221 -1.20 -31.58 16.63
C ARG A 221 -1.73 -32.46 17.76
N GLN A 222 -0.94 -33.40 18.27
CA GLN A 222 -1.35 -34.27 19.36
C GLN A 222 -1.55 -33.50 20.66
N LEU A 223 -0.67 -32.55 20.98
CA LEU A 223 -0.79 -31.69 22.16
C LEU A 223 -2.04 -30.79 22.13
N LEU A 224 -2.48 -30.38 20.94
CA LEU A 224 -3.62 -29.46 20.75
C LEU A 224 -4.93 -30.19 20.42
N GLN A 225 -4.99 -31.52 20.47
CA GLN A 225 -6.21 -32.29 20.13
C GLN A 225 -7.40 -31.95 21.04
N ASP A 226 -7.14 -31.63 22.31
CA ASP A 226 -8.17 -31.41 23.32
C ASP A 226 -8.75 -29.98 23.32
N ASP A 227 -8.11 -29.02 22.63
CA ASP A 227 -8.58 -27.63 22.53
C ASP A 227 -8.83 -27.20 21.06
N PRO A 228 -10.07 -27.31 20.55
CA PRO A 228 -10.43 -26.96 19.18
C PRO A 228 -10.58 -25.43 18.97
N SER A 229 -9.70 -24.64 19.58
CA SER A 229 -9.60 -23.21 19.38
C SER A 229 -9.28 -22.88 17.91
N PRO A 230 -9.98 -21.91 17.27
CA PRO A 230 -9.65 -21.48 15.91
C PRO A 230 -8.20 -21.03 15.74
N LEU A 231 -7.57 -20.49 16.79
CA LEU A 231 -6.18 -20.05 16.78
C LEU A 231 -5.20 -21.23 16.65
N ASN A 232 -5.51 -22.36 17.28
CA ASN A 232 -4.71 -23.59 17.18
C ASN A 232 -4.76 -24.17 15.77
N VAL A 233 -5.92 -24.07 15.09
CA VAL A 233 -6.06 -24.46 13.68
C VAL A 233 -5.19 -23.59 12.79
N VAL A 234 -5.15 -22.27 13.02
CA VAL A 234 -4.27 -21.35 12.29
C VAL A 234 -2.80 -21.70 12.52
N LEU A 235 -2.40 -21.96 13.78
CA LEU A 235 -1.04 -22.38 14.10
C LEU A 235 -0.62 -23.62 13.29
N LEU A 236 -1.45 -24.67 13.27
CA LEU A 236 -1.16 -25.90 12.52
C LEU A 236 -1.04 -25.64 11.01
N GLN A 237 -1.91 -24.81 10.45
CA GLN A 237 -1.84 -24.43 9.03
C GLN A 237 -0.57 -23.63 8.70
N GLU A 238 -0.18 -22.68 9.56
CA GLU A 238 1.05 -21.90 9.40
C GLU A 238 2.29 -22.80 9.51
N ILE A 239 2.32 -23.72 10.48
CA ILE A 239 3.40 -24.71 10.61
C ILE A 239 3.53 -25.54 9.32
N GLN A 240 2.42 -26.03 8.78
CA GLN A 240 2.44 -26.81 7.54
C GLN A 240 2.98 -25.99 6.35
N ARG A 241 2.55 -24.72 6.21
CA ARG A 241 3.03 -23.82 5.14
C ARG A 241 4.51 -23.50 5.27
N TYR A 242 4.99 -23.20 6.48
CA TYR A 242 6.41 -22.96 6.73
C TYR A 242 7.25 -24.21 6.53
N ASN A 243 6.79 -25.38 6.98
CA ASN A 243 7.51 -26.64 6.74
C ASN A 243 7.61 -26.99 5.25
N ALA A 244 6.56 -26.73 4.48
CA ALA A 244 6.59 -26.86 3.02
C ALA A 244 7.61 -25.89 2.39
N LEU A 245 7.63 -24.62 2.81
CA LEU A 245 8.61 -23.65 2.36
C LEU A 245 10.06 -24.08 2.71
N LEU A 246 10.31 -24.47 3.96
CA LEU A 246 11.63 -24.92 4.43
C LEU A 246 12.11 -26.15 3.64
N HIS A 247 11.20 -27.06 3.32
CA HIS A 247 11.50 -28.22 2.46
C HIS A 247 11.87 -27.77 1.04
N THR A 248 11.07 -26.89 0.42
CA THR A 248 11.34 -26.35 -0.92
C THR A 248 12.70 -25.65 -0.97
N ILE A 249 13.03 -24.83 0.03
CA ILE A 249 14.33 -24.14 0.08
C ILE A 249 15.47 -25.16 0.15
N LYS A 250 15.41 -26.11 1.09
CA LYS A 250 16.46 -27.14 1.24
C LYS A 250 16.65 -27.97 -0.03
N SER A 251 15.56 -28.47 -0.62
CA SER A 251 15.60 -29.23 -1.88
C SER A 251 16.18 -28.39 -3.02
N SER A 252 15.75 -27.12 -3.15
CA SER A 252 16.25 -26.24 -4.21
C SER A 252 17.73 -25.91 -4.08
N LEU A 253 18.24 -25.73 -2.85
CA LEU A 253 19.66 -25.48 -2.60
C LEU A 253 20.52 -26.73 -2.85
N GLU A 254 20.02 -27.91 -2.47
CA GLU A 254 20.72 -29.18 -2.74
C GLU A 254 20.76 -29.53 -4.22
N GLU A 255 19.66 -29.28 -4.95
CA GLU A 255 19.61 -29.45 -6.40
C GLU A 255 20.50 -28.44 -7.12
N LEU A 256 20.56 -27.19 -6.64
CA LEU A 256 21.43 -26.15 -7.18
C LEU A 256 22.91 -26.53 -7.00
N GLU A 257 23.29 -27.00 -5.81
CA GLU A 257 24.66 -27.46 -5.52
C GLU A 257 25.07 -28.62 -6.45
N LYS A 258 24.19 -29.61 -6.63
CA LYS A 258 24.41 -30.73 -7.56
C LYS A 258 24.42 -30.27 -9.02
N GLY A 259 23.61 -29.28 -9.37
CA GLY A 259 23.57 -28.67 -10.70
C GLY A 259 24.87 -27.98 -11.06
N ILE A 260 25.45 -27.22 -10.12
CA ILE A 260 26.76 -26.56 -10.28
C ILE A 260 27.88 -27.60 -10.42
N GLN A 261 27.81 -28.70 -9.66
CA GLN A 261 28.77 -29.80 -9.77
C GLN A 261 28.60 -30.67 -11.03
N GLY A 262 27.58 -30.42 -11.86
CA GLY A 262 27.29 -31.19 -13.07
C GLY A 262 26.65 -32.57 -12.82
N LEU A 263 26.16 -32.83 -11.61
CA LEU A 263 25.50 -34.09 -11.23
C LEU A 263 24.01 -34.13 -11.60
N VAL A 264 23.38 -32.95 -11.75
CA VAL A 264 21.97 -32.79 -12.11
C VAL A 264 21.87 -31.81 -13.29
N VAL A 265 20.94 -32.07 -14.20
CA VAL A 265 20.68 -31.16 -15.33
C VAL A 265 20.10 -29.85 -14.81
N MET A 266 20.71 -28.73 -15.21
CA MET A 266 20.21 -27.41 -14.86
C MET A 266 18.86 -27.18 -15.56
N SER A 267 17.79 -27.12 -14.77
CA SER A 267 16.44 -26.79 -15.26
C SER A 267 16.23 -25.27 -15.28
N SER A 268 15.25 -24.77 -16.04
CA SER A 268 14.95 -23.33 -16.09
C SER A 268 14.71 -22.71 -14.71
N ASN A 269 14.09 -23.46 -13.79
CA ASN A 269 13.83 -23.00 -12.42
C ASN A 269 15.12 -22.93 -11.58
N LEU A 270 16.06 -23.85 -11.81
CA LEU A 270 17.37 -23.83 -11.14
C LEU A 270 18.27 -22.72 -11.70
N GLU A 271 18.21 -22.45 -13.00
CA GLU A 271 18.88 -21.29 -13.62
C GLU A 271 18.36 -19.98 -13.03
N GLU A 272 17.04 -19.82 -12.92
CA GLU A 272 16.43 -18.64 -12.30
C GLU A 272 16.85 -18.50 -10.83
N THR A 273 16.88 -19.61 -10.08
CA THR A 273 17.35 -19.65 -8.69
C THR A 273 18.84 -19.27 -8.58
N PHE A 274 19.68 -19.78 -9.49
CA PHE A 274 21.10 -19.43 -9.59
C PHE A 274 21.30 -17.93 -9.81
N HIS A 275 20.59 -17.36 -10.79
CA HIS A 275 20.66 -15.93 -11.09
C HIS A 275 20.18 -15.07 -9.92
N CYS A 276 19.07 -15.44 -9.27
CA CYS A 276 18.56 -14.71 -8.11
C CYS A 276 19.54 -14.73 -6.94
N ILE A 277 20.11 -15.89 -6.58
CA ILE A 277 21.08 -16.00 -5.48
C ILE A 277 22.36 -15.24 -5.81
N TYR A 278 22.84 -15.30 -7.06
CA TYR A 278 24.01 -14.54 -7.51
C TYR A 278 23.83 -13.02 -7.35
N ASP A 279 22.63 -12.52 -7.66
CA ASP A 279 22.21 -11.12 -7.52
C ASP A 279 21.76 -10.78 -6.08
N ALA A 280 21.87 -11.70 -5.12
CA ALA A 280 21.40 -11.57 -3.74
C ALA A 280 19.89 -11.24 -3.61
N ARG A 281 19.09 -11.66 -4.59
CA ARG A 281 17.63 -11.61 -4.58
C ARG A 281 17.03 -12.94 -4.13
N VAL A 282 15.80 -12.90 -3.63
CA VAL A 282 15.05 -14.09 -3.24
C VAL A 282 14.49 -14.77 -4.50
N PRO A 283 14.69 -16.09 -4.69
CA PRO A 283 14.09 -16.83 -5.78
C PRO A 283 12.55 -16.80 -5.76
N PRO A 284 11.86 -16.66 -6.91
CA PRO A 284 10.40 -16.59 -6.99
C PRO A 284 9.68 -17.80 -6.39
N LEU A 285 10.33 -18.98 -6.40
CA LEU A 285 9.80 -20.19 -5.77
C LEU A 285 9.60 -20.04 -4.26
N TRP A 286 10.44 -19.26 -3.59
CA TRP A 286 10.39 -19.06 -2.14
C TRP A 286 9.38 -17.96 -1.77
N GLU A 287 9.16 -16.98 -2.64
CA GLU A 287 8.20 -15.87 -2.45
C GLU A 287 6.73 -16.32 -2.52
N LYS A 288 6.45 -17.54 -2.99
CA LYS A 288 5.08 -18.11 -2.99
C LYS A 288 4.48 -18.22 -1.58
N ALA A 289 5.32 -18.38 -0.55
CA ALA A 289 4.84 -18.43 0.83
C ALA A 289 4.38 -17.06 1.32
N TYR A 290 5.19 -16.03 1.06
CA TYR A 290 4.85 -14.64 1.33
C TYR A 290 5.64 -13.68 0.42
N PRO A 291 5.01 -12.59 -0.05
CA PRO A 291 5.70 -11.60 -0.86
C PRO A 291 6.71 -10.80 -0.01
N SER A 292 7.85 -10.45 -0.60
CA SER A 292 8.89 -9.68 0.06
C SER A 292 9.69 -8.90 -0.98
N LEU A 293 10.15 -7.70 -0.61
CA LEU A 293 11.12 -6.92 -1.39
C LEU A 293 12.52 -6.93 -0.74
N LYS A 294 12.68 -7.63 0.39
CA LYS A 294 13.95 -7.74 1.10
C LYS A 294 15.00 -8.50 0.29
N PRO A 295 16.27 -8.05 0.27
CA PRO A 295 17.39 -8.85 -0.19
C PRO A 295 17.49 -10.20 0.53
N LEU A 296 18.19 -11.16 -0.10
CA LEU A 296 18.31 -12.54 0.36
C LEU A 296 18.73 -12.65 1.84
N ALA A 297 19.78 -11.93 2.26
CA ALA A 297 20.29 -12.01 3.63
C ALA A 297 19.27 -11.50 4.68
N SER A 298 18.65 -10.36 4.43
CA SER A 298 17.59 -9.78 5.27
C SER A 298 16.35 -10.66 5.30
N TRP A 299 15.99 -11.28 4.16
CA TRP A 299 14.87 -12.21 4.06
C TRP A 299 15.13 -13.50 4.85
N THR A 300 16.34 -14.07 4.80
CA THR A 300 16.69 -15.25 5.59
C THR A 300 16.55 -14.97 7.08
N ARG A 301 17.03 -13.82 7.57
CA ARG A 301 16.86 -13.42 8.98
C ARG A 301 15.39 -13.24 9.36
N ASP A 302 14.60 -12.62 8.48
CA ASP A 302 13.14 -12.47 8.65
C ASP A 302 12.46 -13.83 8.75
N LEU A 303 12.81 -14.78 7.87
CA LEU A 303 12.32 -16.15 7.89
C LEU A 303 12.63 -16.86 9.21
N CYS A 304 13.85 -16.72 9.74
CA CYS A 304 14.21 -17.31 11.03
C CYS A 304 13.30 -16.78 12.15
N GLN A 305 13.06 -15.47 12.21
CA GLN A 305 12.19 -14.86 13.22
C GLN A 305 10.73 -15.29 13.08
N ARG A 306 10.25 -15.45 11.84
CA ARG A 306 8.90 -15.98 11.55
C ARG A 306 8.72 -17.38 12.10
N VAL A 307 9.64 -18.29 11.77
CA VAL A 307 9.59 -19.68 12.23
C VAL A 307 9.74 -19.75 13.75
N GLU A 308 10.62 -18.95 14.35
CA GLU A 308 10.82 -18.89 15.80
C GLU A 308 9.54 -18.52 16.56
N GLN A 309 8.75 -17.58 16.03
CA GLN A 309 7.44 -17.24 16.63
C GLN A 309 6.51 -18.46 16.72
N PHE A 310 6.39 -19.22 15.64
CA PHE A 310 5.50 -20.39 15.61
C PHE A 310 6.08 -21.57 16.38
N SER A 311 7.41 -21.75 16.38
CA SER A 311 8.08 -22.77 17.19
C SER A 311 7.82 -22.54 18.68
N ARG A 312 7.99 -21.29 19.16
CA ARG A 312 7.70 -20.94 20.55
C ARG A 312 6.23 -21.13 20.91
N TRP A 313 5.31 -20.78 20.00
CA TRP A 313 3.89 -21.01 20.22
C TRP A 313 3.57 -22.51 20.29
N ALA A 314 4.15 -23.33 19.39
CA ALA A 314 4.00 -24.78 19.42
C ALA A 314 4.56 -25.42 20.71
N GLU A 315 5.77 -25.03 21.12
CA GLU A 315 6.44 -25.55 22.32
C GLU A 315 5.70 -25.19 23.62
N THR A 316 5.22 -23.95 23.73
CA THR A 316 4.49 -23.51 24.92
C THR A 316 3.04 -23.97 24.93
N SER A 317 2.49 -24.38 23.77
CA SER A 317 1.06 -24.67 23.58
C SER A 317 0.13 -23.51 23.94
N TYR A 318 0.66 -22.30 24.15
CA TYR A 318 -0.10 -21.09 24.50
C TYR A 318 0.16 -19.98 23.48
N PRO A 319 -0.88 -19.22 23.09
CA PRO A 319 -0.72 -18.10 22.17
C PRO A 319 0.21 -17.02 22.74
N PRO A 320 1.06 -16.41 21.90
CA PRO A 320 1.90 -15.30 22.34
C PRO A 320 1.04 -14.10 22.75
N THR A 321 1.50 -13.35 23.75
CA THR A 321 0.83 -12.12 24.20
C THR A 321 0.84 -11.03 23.14
N LEU A 322 1.94 -10.94 22.37
CA LEU A 322 2.13 -9.98 21.29
C LEU A 322 2.30 -10.73 19.97
N PHE A 323 1.36 -10.58 19.07
CA PHE A 323 1.41 -11.18 17.74
C PHE A 323 2.16 -10.27 16.77
N TRP A 324 3.14 -10.81 16.06
CA TRP A 324 3.72 -10.13 14.91
C TRP A 324 2.93 -10.53 13.67
N LEU A 325 2.03 -9.64 13.24
CA LEU A 325 1.05 -9.96 12.18
C LEU A 325 1.75 -10.23 10.84
N SER A 326 2.86 -9.55 10.56
CA SER A 326 3.63 -9.77 9.32
C SER A 326 4.24 -11.14 9.26
N GLY A 327 4.38 -11.85 10.38
CA GLY A 327 4.92 -13.19 10.44
C GLY A 327 3.96 -14.27 9.94
N PHE A 328 2.67 -13.98 9.76
CA PHE A 328 1.72 -14.94 9.20
C PHE A 328 1.82 -14.99 7.67
N THR A 329 1.82 -16.18 7.09
CA THR A 329 1.72 -16.35 5.64
C THR A 329 0.33 -15.98 5.12
N PHE A 330 -0.70 -16.14 5.96
CA PHE A 330 -2.07 -15.73 5.68
C PHE A 330 -2.70 -14.93 6.83
N PRO A 331 -2.36 -13.63 6.97
CA PRO A 331 -2.80 -12.78 8.09
C PRO A 331 -4.32 -12.62 8.21
N THR A 332 -5.05 -12.60 7.09
CA THR A 332 -6.51 -12.49 7.06
C THR A 332 -7.20 -13.69 7.69
N GLY A 333 -6.63 -14.89 7.52
CA GLY A 333 -7.10 -16.11 8.19
C GLY A 333 -6.89 -16.05 9.69
N PHE A 334 -5.76 -15.51 10.15
CA PHE A 334 -5.51 -15.26 11.57
C PHE A 334 -6.52 -14.28 12.15
N LEU A 335 -6.76 -13.12 11.51
CA LEU A 335 -7.75 -12.14 11.96
C LEU A 335 -9.17 -12.74 12.02
N THR A 336 -9.53 -13.55 11.03
CA THR A 336 -10.81 -14.28 11.03
C THR A 336 -10.90 -15.26 12.19
N ALA A 337 -9.83 -15.99 12.49
CA ALA A 337 -9.79 -16.93 13.61
C ALA A 337 -9.93 -16.21 14.97
N VAL A 338 -9.36 -15.02 15.12
CA VAL A 338 -9.56 -14.18 16.32
C VAL A 338 -11.03 -13.78 16.47
N LEU A 339 -11.70 -13.37 15.39
CA LEU A 339 -13.15 -13.08 15.42
C LEU A 339 -13.97 -14.32 15.76
N GLN A 340 -13.63 -15.49 15.20
CA GLN A 340 -14.30 -16.76 15.50
C GLN A 340 -14.12 -17.16 16.97
N ALA A 341 -12.92 -16.99 17.53
CA ALA A 341 -12.65 -17.27 18.94
C ALA A 341 -13.48 -16.36 19.85
N SER A 342 -13.51 -15.06 19.56
CA SER A 342 -14.31 -14.09 20.31
C SER A 342 -15.81 -14.34 20.19
N ALA A 343 -16.29 -14.73 19.00
CA ALA A 343 -17.69 -15.08 18.75
C ALA A 343 -18.13 -16.29 19.58
N ARG A 344 -17.29 -17.33 19.66
CA ARG A 344 -17.53 -18.51 20.51
C ARG A 344 -17.53 -18.16 21.99
N GLN A 345 -16.60 -17.31 22.44
CA GLN A 345 -16.52 -16.89 23.84
C GLN A 345 -17.74 -16.08 24.29
N HIS A 346 -18.28 -15.24 23.41
CA HIS A 346 -19.41 -14.36 23.71
C HIS A 346 -20.77 -14.92 23.25
N ASN A 347 -20.80 -16.11 22.63
CA ASN A 347 -22.01 -16.70 22.04
C ASN A 347 -22.75 -15.76 21.06
N VAL A 348 -22.01 -15.06 20.21
CA VAL A 348 -22.55 -14.15 19.18
C VAL A 348 -22.18 -14.64 17.78
N SER A 349 -22.90 -14.17 16.75
CA SER A 349 -22.55 -14.47 15.36
C SER A 349 -21.28 -13.71 14.94
N VAL A 350 -20.38 -14.37 14.21
CA VAL A 350 -19.15 -13.75 13.66
C VAL A 350 -19.47 -12.54 12.80
N ASP A 351 -20.59 -12.56 12.06
CA ASP A 351 -20.99 -11.48 11.15
C ASP A 351 -21.42 -10.19 11.88
N THR A 352 -21.74 -10.28 13.16
CA THR A 352 -22.11 -9.12 13.99
C THR A 352 -20.90 -8.42 14.61
N LEU A 353 -19.73 -9.07 14.54
CA LEU A 353 -18.49 -8.55 15.10
C LEU A 353 -17.80 -7.61 14.13
N SER A 354 -17.18 -6.60 14.71
CA SER A 354 -16.39 -5.60 14.01
C SER A 354 -15.13 -5.29 14.82
N TRP A 355 -14.15 -4.68 14.18
CA TRP A 355 -12.91 -4.28 14.85
C TRP A 355 -13.04 -2.90 15.49
N GLU A 356 -12.65 -2.81 16.76
CA GLU A 356 -12.26 -1.58 17.43
C GLU A 356 -10.73 -1.60 17.61
N PHE A 357 -10.06 -0.54 17.16
CA PHE A 357 -8.61 -0.44 17.21
C PHE A 357 -8.19 0.54 18.30
N ILE A 358 -7.38 0.05 19.25
CA ILE A 358 -6.86 0.87 20.34
C ILE A 358 -5.33 0.84 20.26
N VAL A 359 -4.73 1.97 19.87
CA VAL A 359 -3.27 2.08 19.82
C VAL A 359 -2.72 2.24 21.24
N SER A 360 -1.79 1.38 21.62
CA SER A 360 -1.16 1.39 22.93
C SER A 360 -0.30 2.65 23.11
N THR A 361 -0.37 3.24 24.31
CA THR A 361 0.54 4.32 24.75
C THR A 361 1.71 3.78 25.58
N VAL A 362 1.67 2.51 25.98
CA VAL A 362 2.73 1.84 26.72
C VAL A 362 3.62 1.03 25.78
N ASP A 363 4.90 0.97 26.12
CA ASP A 363 5.87 0.15 25.39
C ASP A 363 5.55 -1.34 25.50
N ASP A 364 5.92 -2.09 24.45
CA ASP A 364 5.65 -3.52 24.29
C ASP A 364 6.08 -4.36 25.51
N GLY A 365 7.18 -3.99 26.18
CA GLY A 365 7.68 -4.70 27.37
C GLY A 365 6.75 -4.63 28.59
N ASN A 366 5.83 -3.67 28.63
CA ASN A 366 4.86 -3.54 29.73
C ASN A 366 3.55 -4.31 29.46
N LEU A 367 3.38 -4.87 28.26
CA LEU A 367 2.22 -5.71 27.90
C LEU A 367 2.49 -7.17 28.28
N LEU A 368 2.50 -7.44 29.59
CA LEU A 368 2.86 -8.75 30.14
C LEU A 368 1.73 -9.79 30.08
N PHE A 369 0.48 -9.35 29.93
CA PHE A 369 -0.70 -10.22 29.95
C PHE A 369 -1.51 -10.07 28.65
N PRO A 370 -2.11 -11.16 28.14
CA PRO A 370 -3.00 -11.08 26.99
C PRO A 370 -4.20 -10.17 27.29
N PRO A 371 -4.74 -9.48 26.28
CA PRO A 371 -5.95 -8.68 26.46
C PRO A 371 -7.13 -9.60 26.79
N LYS A 372 -8.13 -9.08 27.52
CA LYS A 372 -9.34 -9.85 27.85
C LYS A 372 -10.08 -10.34 26.61
N ASP A 373 -10.16 -9.46 25.61
CA ASP A 373 -10.81 -9.71 24.33
C ASP A 373 -9.88 -9.28 23.20
N GLY A 374 -9.76 -10.09 22.15
CA GLY A 374 -8.95 -9.76 20.97
C GLY A 374 -7.47 -10.06 21.12
N VAL A 375 -6.63 -9.35 20.37
CA VAL A 375 -5.17 -9.59 20.30
C VAL A 375 -4.37 -8.30 20.21
N PHE A 376 -3.16 -8.30 20.76
CA PHE A 376 -2.20 -7.22 20.54
C PHE A 376 -1.33 -7.52 19.32
N ILE A 377 -1.25 -6.57 18.40
CA ILE A 377 -0.49 -6.67 17.16
C ILE A 377 0.67 -5.67 17.18
N ARG A 378 1.88 -6.19 17.01
CA ARG A 378 3.13 -5.41 16.95
C ARG A 378 3.78 -5.48 15.58
N GLY A 379 4.74 -4.59 15.35
CA GLY A 379 5.60 -4.60 14.15
C GLY A 379 4.91 -4.09 12.89
N LEU A 380 3.96 -3.16 13.04
CA LEU A 380 3.38 -2.41 11.94
C LEU A 380 4.14 -1.10 11.74
N PHE A 381 4.15 -0.62 10.51
CA PHE A 381 4.80 0.64 10.13
C PHE A 381 3.76 1.55 9.50
N LEU A 382 3.82 2.84 9.81
CA LEU A 382 2.99 3.88 9.22
C LEU A 382 3.78 4.57 8.11
N GLU A 383 3.23 4.56 6.90
CA GLU A 383 3.79 5.21 5.71
C GLU A 383 2.97 6.46 5.37
N GLY A 384 3.65 7.56 5.03
CA GLY A 384 3.00 8.79 4.57
C GLY A 384 2.40 9.64 5.69
N ALA A 385 2.69 9.31 6.96
CA ALA A 385 2.35 10.10 8.14
C ALA A 385 3.31 9.78 9.31
N GLY A 386 3.39 10.70 10.27
CA GLY A 386 3.98 10.48 11.58
C GLY A 386 2.93 10.08 12.62
N TRP A 387 3.40 9.52 13.75
CA TRP A 387 2.54 9.16 14.88
C TRP A 387 2.92 9.92 16.15
N ASP A 388 1.97 10.69 16.69
CA ASP A 388 2.14 11.33 18.00
C ASP A 388 1.71 10.37 19.12
N LYS A 389 2.70 9.84 19.85
CA LYS A 389 2.46 8.93 20.98
C LYS A 389 1.68 9.59 22.13
N LYS A 390 1.79 10.91 22.33
CA LYS A 390 1.17 11.60 23.47
C LYS A 390 -0.34 11.76 23.27
N ASN A 391 -0.74 12.16 22.07
CA ASN A 391 -2.14 12.38 21.72
C ASN A 391 -2.80 11.17 21.03
N SER A 392 -2.00 10.14 20.71
CA SER A 392 -2.43 8.93 19.99
C SER A 392 -3.14 9.26 18.67
N CYS A 393 -2.53 10.12 17.86
CA CYS A 393 -3.08 10.58 16.59
C CYS A 393 -2.02 10.74 15.50
N LEU A 394 -2.51 10.80 14.25
CA LEU A 394 -1.69 11.08 13.08
C LEU A 394 -1.18 12.52 13.08
N VAL A 395 0.07 12.69 12.66
CA VAL A 395 0.74 13.98 12.45
C VAL A 395 1.51 13.95 11.12
N GLU A 396 1.91 15.11 10.60
CA GLU A 396 2.71 15.14 9.37
C GLU A 396 4.04 14.41 9.58
N ALA A 397 4.51 13.75 8.52
CA ALA A 397 5.74 13.00 8.55
C ALA A 397 6.95 13.96 8.68
N GLU A 398 7.96 13.56 9.45
CA GLU A 398 9.20 14.34 9.53
C GLU A 398 9.94 14.33 8.17
N PRO A 399 10.67 15.40 7.82
CA PRO A 399 11.44 15.44 6.59
C PRO A 399 12.39 14.24 6.48
N MET A 400 12.45 13.63 5.28
CA MET A 400 13.25 12.42 4.99
C MET A 400 12.82 11.15 5.74
N GLN A 401 11.73 11.18 6.50
CA GLN A 401 11.14 10.02 7.15
C GLN A 401 9.77 9.71 6.55
N LEU A 402 9.73 8.88 5.50
CA LEU A 402 8.46 8.46 4.89
C LEU A 402 7.71 7.43 5.76
N VAL A 403 8.46 6.61 6.50
CA VAL A 403 7.95 5.49 7.28
C VAL A 403 8.34 5.65 8.75
N CYS A 404 7.40 5.42 9.66
CA CYS A 404 7.67 5.36 11.09
C CYS A 404 7.03 4.13 11.74
N PRO A 405 7.62 3.53 12.79
CA PRO A 405 7.00 2.42 13.51
C PRO A 405 5.79 2.93 14.31
N ILE A 406 4.65 2.25 14.19
CA ILE A 406 3.48 2.53 15.04
C ILE A 406 3.55 1.65 16.30
N PRO A 407 3.13 2.17 17.48
CA PRO A 407 3.03 1.34 18.67
C PRO A 407 2.08 0.16 18.48
N THR A 408 2.20 -0.83 19.36
CA THR A 408 1.31 -2.00 19.37
C THR A 408 -0.16 -1.58 19.35
N ILE A 409 -0.93 -2.19 18.46
CA ILE A 409 -2.36 -1.92 18.29
C ILE A 409 -3.13 -3.10 18.86
N HIS A 410 -4.08 -2.80 19.74
CA HIS A 410 -5.06 -3.76 20.23
C HIS A 410 -6.18 -3.89 19.21
N PHE A 411 -6.31 -5.10 18.65
CA PHE A 411 -7.39 -5.49 17.76
C PHE A 411 -8.48 -6.11 18.62
N LYS A 412 -9.50 -5.30 18.97
CA LYS A 412 -10.58 -5.72 19.86
C LYS A 412 -11.85 -6.00 19.05
N PRO A 413 -12.39 -7.24 19.07
CA PRO A 413 -13.70 -7.53 18.52
C PRO A 413 -14.80 -6.85 19.36
N VAL A 414 -15.72 -6.16 18.69
CA VAL A 414 -16.90 -5.54 19.33
C VAL A 414 -18.16 -5.82 18.53
N GLU A 415 -19.26 -6.09 19.23
CA GLU A 415 -20.58 -6.24 18.65
C GLU A 415 -21.16 -4.87 18.24
N ALA A 416 -21.80 -4.81 17.07
CA ALA A 416 -22.50 -3.63 16.57
C ALA A 416 -21.65 -2.34 16.61
N ARG A 417 -20.72 -2.23 15.65
CA ARG A 417 -19.85 -1.06 15.49
C ARG A 417 -20.65 0.24 15.54
N LYS A 418 -20.34 1.11 16.52
CA LYS A 418 -20.83 2.49 16.50
C LYS A 418 -20.30 3.18 15.24
N LYS A 419 -21.10 4.08 14.64
CA LYS A 419 -20.67 4.86 13.47
C LYS A 419 -19.30 5.48 13.76
N VAL A 420 -18.35 5.23 12.86
CA VAL A 420 -16.98 5.76 12.93
C VAL A 420 -17.05 7.28 13.07
N ALA A 421 -16.36 7.82 14.07
CA ALA A 421 -16.34 9.26 14.29
C ALA A 421 -15.75 9.97 13.07
N LYS A 422 -16.25 11.16 12.72
CA LYS A 422 -15.70 11.98 11.62
C LYS A 422 -14.21 12.34 11.79
N SER A 423 -13.68 12.23 13.01
CA SER A 423 -12.26 12.44 13.35
C SER A 423 -11.41 11.16 13.27
N MET A 424 -11.96 10.05 12.79
CA MET A 424 -11.21 8.83 12.54
C MET A 424 -10.93 8.67 11.06
N TYR A 425 -9.68 8.36 10.77
CA TYR A 425 -9.18 7.98 9.48
C TYR A 425 -9.11 6.46 9.39
N SER A 426 -9.90 5.86 8.50
CA SER A 426 -9.76 4.45 8.15
C SER A 426 -8.48 4.28 7.33
N CYS A 427 -7.42 3.82 7.95
CA CYS A 427 -6.11 3.60 7.35
C CYS A 427 -6.04 2.19 6.73
N PRO A 428 -5.77 2.05 5.43
CA PRO A 428 -5.56 0.73 4.84
C PRO A 428 -4.25 0.11 5.38
N CYS A 429 -4.29 -1.19 5.71
CA CYS A 429 -3.11 -1.97 6.07
C CYS A 429 -2.76 -2.92 4.93
N TYR A 430 -1.54 -2.79 4.40
CA TYR A 430 -0.99 -3.62 3.34
C TYR A 430 0.12 -4.52 3.86
N TYR A 431 0.34 -5.64 3.19
CA TYR A 431 1.36 -6.60 3.56
C TYR A 431 2.78 -6.04 3.35
N PHE A 432 2.99 -5.27 2.29
CA PHE A 432 4.26 -4.63 1.92
C PHE A 432 3.98 -3.40 1.03
N PRO A 433 4.98 -2.54 0.74
CA PRO A 433 4.76 -1.27 0.05
C PRO A 433 4.04 -1.36 -1.30
N VAL A 434 4.17 -2.47 -2.03
CA VAL A 434 3.44 -2.70 -3.29
C VAL A 434 1.96 -2.97 -3.00
N ARG A 435 1.16 -1.91 -3.07
CA ARG A 435 -0.27 -1.92 -2.71
C ARG A 435 -1.17 -2.65 -3.70
N SER A 436 -0.79 -2.72 -4.98
CA SER A 436 -1.51 -3.46 -6.02
C SER A 436 -1.61 -4.97 -5.74
N GLY A 437 -0.72 -5.51 -4.90
CA GLY A 437 -0.55 -6.95 -4.72
C GLY A 437 0.21 -7.62 -5.88
N GLY A 438 0.37 -8.93 -5.75
CA GLY A 438 1.00 -9.80 -6.75
C GLY A 438 -0.01 -10.74 -7.41
N ALA A 439 0.44 -11.52 -8.40
CA ALA A 439 -0.41 -12.48 -9.11
C ALA A 439 -1.07 -13.49 -8.16
N GLY A 440 -2.34 -13.24 -7.83
CA GLY A 440 -3.18 -14.12 -7.01
C GLY A 440 -3.23 -13.82 -5.50
N ARG A 441 -2.59 -12.74 -5.01
CA ARG A 441 -2.73 -12.32 -3.60
C ARG A 441 -2.89 -10.80 -3.46
N PRO A 442 -4.01 -10.32 -2.89
CA PRO A 442 -4.16 -8.91 -2.58
C PRO A 442 -3.14 -8.51 -1.51
N SER A 443 -2.54 -7.32 -1.66
CA SER A 443 -1.66 -6.76 -0.64
C SER A 443 -2.45 -6.24 0.57
N PHE A 444 -3.70 -5.80 0.33
CA PHE A 444 -4.58 -5.30 1.38
C PHE A 444 -4.99 -6.42 2.36
N VAL A 445 -4.88 -6.13 3.66
CA VAL A 445 -5.19 -7.08 4.73
C VAL A 445 -6.39 -6.62 5.56
N VAL A 446 -6.39 -5.39 6.05
CA VAL A 446 -7.45 -4.86 6.93
C VAL A 446 -7.45 -3.33 6.95
N GLY A 447 -8.61 -2.70 7.14
CA GLY A 447 -8.72 -1.26 7.43
C GLY A 447 -8.65 -1.01 8.94
N VAL A 448 -7.68 -0.20 9.37
CA VAL A 448 -7.44 0.15 10.78
C VAL A 448 -7.85 1.59 11.02
N ASP A 449 -8.77 1.85 11.95
CA ASP A 449 -9.15 3.22 12.28
C ASP A 449 -8.10 3.87 13.19
N LEU A 450 -7.58 5.01 12.74
CA LEU A 450 -6.64 5.84 13.48
C LEU A 450 -7.25 7.22 13.71
N LYS A 451 -6.87 7.91 14.79
CA LYS A 451 -7.32 9.30 15.01
C LYS A 451 -6.63 10.22 14.01
N SER A 452 -7.39 11.02 13.27
CA SER A 452 -6.86 11.90 12.21
C SER A 452 -6.05 13.10 12.75
N GLY A 453 -6.14 13.38 14.06
CA GLY A 453 -5.43 14.48 14.70
C GLY A 453 -6.08 15.84 14.39
N ALA A 454 -5.25 16.85 14.12
CA ALA A 454 -5.71 18.23 13.86
C ALA A 454 -6.32 18.44 12.47
N VAL A 455 -6.10 17.49 11.54
CA VAL A 455 -6.55 17.58 10.14
C VAL A 455 -7.69 16.60 9.86
N SER A 456 -8.40 16.83 8.76
CA SER A 456 -9.48 15.94 8.32
C SER A 456 -8.93 14.60 7.83
N PRO A 457 -9.73 13.52 7.90
CA PRO A 457 -9.37 12.23 7.29
C PRO A 457 -9.00 12.32 5.81
N ASP A 458 -9.65 13.23 5.07
CA ASP A 458 -9.43 13.44 3.63
C ASP A 458 -8.01 13.90 3.30
N HIS A 459 -7.38 14.61 4.23
CA HIS A 459 -5.96 14.95 4.12
C HIS A 459 -5.10 13.69 4.03
N TRP A 460 -5.31 12.72 4.92
CA TRP A 460 -4.56 11.46 4.96
C TRP A 460 -4.87 10.55 3.77
N ILE A 461 -6.09 10.63 3.22
CA ILE A 461 -6.42 9.96 1.95
C ILE A 461 -5.51 10.52 0.84
N LYS A 462 -5.40 11.85 0.70
CA LYS A 462 -4.55 12.48 -0.32
C LYS A 462 -3.05 12.31 -0.09
N ARG A 463 -2.61 12.14 1.16
CA ARG A 463 -1.22 11.78 1.51
C ARG A 463 -0.89 10.32 1.17
N GLY A 464 -1.89 9.50 0.84
CA GLY A 464 -1.70 8.08 0.61
C GLY A 464 -1.24 7.34 1.87
N THR A 465 -1.66 7.80 3.06
CA THR A 465 -1.24 7.20 4.33
C THR A 465 -1.69 5.76 4.45
N ALA A 466 -0.79 4.86 4.85
CA ALA A 466 -1.11 3.44 5.00
C ALA A 466 -0.31 2.80 6.13
N LEU A 467 -0.82 1.67 6.63
CA LEU A 467 -0.05 0.77 7.47
C LEU A 467 0.61 -0.29 6.59
N LEU A 468 1.85 -0.62 6.90
CA LEU A 468 2.65 -1.65 6.23
C LEU A 468 3.06 -2.69 7.26
N MET A 469 2.93 -3.96 6.90
CA MET A 469 3.33 -5.08 7.74
C MET A 469 4.82 -5.42 7.58
N SER A 470 5.37 -5.24 6.37
CA SER A 470 6.79 -5.42 6.08
C SER A 470 7.31 -4.23 5.28
N LEU A 471 8.61 -3.98 5.43
CA LEU A 471 9.37 -3.01 4.63
C LEU A 471 10.28 -3.73 3.64
N ASP A 472 10.88 -2.95 2.74
CA ASP A 472 11.75 -3.43 1.65
C ASP A 472 13.20 -3.71 2.08
N HIS A 473 13.53 -3.44 3.35
CA HIS A 473 14.89 -3.47 3.88
C HIS A 473 15.00 -4.27 5.19
#